data_AF-A0A935J1Q2-F1
#
_entry.id   AF-A0A935J1Q2-F1
#
_cell.length_a   1.000
_cell.length_b   1.000
_cell.length_c   1.000
_cell.angle_alpha   90.00
_cell.angle_beta   90.00
_cell.angle_gamma   90.00
#
_symmetry.space_group_name_H-M   'P 1'
#
loop_
_entity.id
_entity.type
_entity.pdbx_description
1 polymer ?
#
loop_
_entity_poly.entity_id
_entity_poly.type
_entity_poly.pdbx_seq_one_letter_code
_entity_poly.pdbx_strand_id
1 'polypeptide(L)'
;MTELSIEKIQQEFRGYCRRIDPALAHATIQTSRGDDGTSHLEVSDNAYHYIATERGLILSQKTTEDKEELLYWLVDDIAWGRAMAYEFKHRIKGESFRRQLFAKNIEFLNKANPIWAERKQREFDEILTANPFDDEAEG
;
A
#
# COMPACT_ATOMS: atom_id res chain seq x y z
N MET A 1 3.80 -18.60 -19.06
CA MET A 1 2.99 -18.23 -17.88
C MET A 1 1.91 -17.31 -18.37
N THR A 2 0.67 -17.82 -18.40
CA THR A 2 -0.43 -17.24 -19.16
C THR A 2 -1.14 -16.13 -18.37
N GLU A 3 -1.53 -15.09 -19.09
CA GLU A 3 -2.41 -13.95 -18.79
C GLU A 3 -3.52 -14.23 -17.75
N LEU A 4 -4.01 -15.48 -17.70
CA LEU A 4 -4.93 -16.04 -16.71
C LEU A 4 -4.52 -15.85 -15.22
N SER A 5 -3.23 -15.64 -14.92
CA SER A 5 -2.74 -15.45 -13.55
C SER A 5 -2.88 -14.01 -13.04
N ILE A 6 -2.60 -13.00 -13.88
CA ILE A 6 -2.68 -11.58 -13.50
C ILE A 6 -4.15 -11.15 -13.39
N GLU A 7 -5.02 -11.63 -14.28
CA GLU A 7 -6.46 -11.33 -14.23
C GLU A 7 -7.10 -11.78 -12.90
N LYS A 8 -6.71 -12.97 -12.40
CA LYS A 8 -7.18 -13.48 -11.11
C LYS A 8 -6.70 -12.61 -9.95
N ILE A 9 -5.41 -12.24 -9.94
CA ILE A 9 -4.85 -11.33 -8.93
C ILE A 9 -5.57 -9.98 -8.97
N GLN A 10 -5.82 -9.45 -10.16
CA GLN A 10 -6.57 -8.21 -10.38
C GLN A 10 -8.00 -8.28 -9.84
N GLN A 11 -8.67 -9.43 -9.98
CA GLN A 11 -10.01 -9.65 -9.43
C GLN A 11 -9.99 -9.69 -7.88
N GLU A 12 -9.06 -10.43 -7.29
CA GLU A 12 -8.89 -10.53 -5.83
C GLU A 12 -8.54 -9.17 -5.22
N PHE A 13 -7.59 -8.46 -5.83
CA PHE A 13 -7.20 -7.09 -5.46
C PHE A 13 -8.39 -6.13 -5.46
N ARG A 14 -9.22 -6.13 -6.51
CA ARG A 14 -10.45 -5.31 -6.57
C ARG A 14 -11.43 -5.66 -5.46
N GLY A 15 -11.51 -6.94 -5.09
CA GLY A 15 -12.33 -7.40 -3.96
C GLY A 15 -11.92 -6.72 -2.66
N TYR A 16 -10.62 -6.68 -2.36
CA TYR A 16 -10.08 -5.98 -1.19
C TYR A 16 -10.28 -4.46 -1.27
N CYS A 17 -9.95 -3.84 -2.41
CA CYS A 17 -10.13 -2.41 -2.63
C CYS A 17 -11.58 -1.95 -2.42
N ARG A 18 -12.56 -2.72 -2.88
CA ARG A 18 -13.99 -2.43 -2.68
C ARG A 18 -14.38 -2.41 -1.20
N ARG A 19 -13.76 -3.24 -0.36
CA ARG A 19 -14.03 -3.26 1.10
C ARG A 19 -13.45 -2.04 1.80
N ILE A 20 -12.32 -1.51 1.31
CA ILE A 20 -11.71 -0.27 1.81
C ILE A 20 -12.61 0.93 1.54
N ASP A 21 -12.96 1.12 0.26
CA ASP A 21 -13.83 2.17 -0.23
C ASP A 21 -14.52 1.67 -1.52
N PRO A 22 -15.85 1.66 -1.61
CA PRO A 22 -16.56 1.28 -2.83
C PRO A 22 -16.10 2.01 -4.10
N ALA A 23 -15.60 3.25 -3.97
CA ALA A 23 -15.05 4.02 -5.09
C ALA A 23 -13.78 3.40 -5.69
N LEU A 24 -13.12 2.47 -4.98
CA LEU A 24 -11.94 1.74 -5.44
C LEU A 24 -12.27 0.40 -6.12
N ALA A 25 -13.55 0.08 -6.34
CA ALA A 25 -13.97 -1.19 -6.92
C ALA A 25 -13.37 -1.48 -8.33
N HIS A 26 -12.90 -0.43 -9.01
CA HIS A 26 -12.31 -0.51 -10.35
C HIS A 26 -10.80 -0.28 -10.37
N ALA A 27 -10.13 -0.26 -9.22
CA ALA A 27 -8.68 -0.12 -9.14
C ALA A 27 -7.96 -1.15 -10.05
N THR A 28 -6.87 -0.72 -10.68
CA THR A 28 -6.07 -1.52 -11.61
C THR A 28 -4.64 -1.67 -11.11
N ILE A 29 -4.10 -2.88 -11.26
CA ILE A 29 -2.68 -3.15 -11.06
C ILE A 29 -1.96 -2.63 -12.31
N GLN A 30 -0.99 -1.75 -12.12
CA GLN A 30 -0.15 -1.28 -13.22
C GLN A 30 0.82 -2.40 -13.61
N THR A 31 0.91 -2.73 -14.88
CA THR A 31 1.83 -3.77 -15.40
C THR A 31 2.89 -3.18 -16.34
N SER A 32 2.93 -1.86 -16.46
CA SER A 32 3.88 -1.13 -17.29
C SER A 32 4.56 -0.05 -16.47
N ARG A 33 5.86 0.12 -16.70
CA ARG A 33 6.68 1.14 -16.08
C ARG A 33 6.20 2.55 -16.43
N GLY A 34 5.95 3.38 -15.40
CA GLY A 34 5.50 4.78 -15.55
C GLY A 34 6.59 5.84 -15.31
N ASP A 35 7.66 5.52 -14.56
CA ASP A 35 8.73 6.46 -14.17
C ASP A 35 8.27 7.71 -13.37
N ASP A 36 7.11 7.66 -12.73
CA ASP A 36 6.49 8.73 -11.93
C ASP A 36 6.42 8.42 -10.42
N GLY A 37 7.10 7.36 -9.98
CA GLY A 37 7.06 6.84 -8.62
C GLY A 37 5.93 5.84 -8.36
N THR A 38 4.98 5.68 -9.28
CA THR A 38 3.93 4.65 -9.18
C THR A 38 4.54 3.26 -9.36
N SER A 39 4.17 2.33 -8.48
CA SER A 39 4.64 0.96 -8.58
C SER A 39 3.92 0.18 -9.69
N HIS A 40 4.66 -0.62 -10.44
CA HIS A 40 4.13 -1.58 -11.41
C HIS A 40 4.53 -3.02 -11.08
N LEU A 41 3.77 -3.97 -11.61
CA LEU A 41 3.97 -5.41 -11.44
C LEU A 41 4.57 -6.01 -12.72
N GLU A 42 5.70 -6.67 -12.57
CA GLU A 42 6.28 -7.56 -13.57
C GLU A 42 6.20 -9.01 -13.08
N VAL A 43 6.01 -9.95 -14.02
CA VAL A 43 5.95 -11.39 -13.71
C VAL A 43 6.95 -12.12 -14.58
N SER A 44 7.96 -12.69 -13.96
CA SER A 44 9.02 -13.48 -14.61
C SER A 44 9.49 -14.58 -13.66
N ASP A 45 10.00 -15.68 -14.21
CA ASP A 45 10.63 -16.77 -13.45
C ASP A 45 9.77 -17.30 -12.28
N ASN A 46 8.44 -17.33 -12.45
CA ASN A 46 7.47 -17.77 -11.46
C ASN A 46 7.42 -16.89 -10.19
N ALA A 47 7.93 -15.66 -10.27
CA ALA A 47 7.90 -14.66 -9.23
C ALA A 47 7.18 -13.38 -9.66
N TYR A 48 6.73 -12.63 -8.67
CA TYR A 48 6.13 -11.31 -8.79
C TYR A 48 7.16 -10.25 -8.39
N HIS A 49 7.40 -9.29 -9.27
CA HIS A 49 8.27 -8.15 -9.01
C HIS A 49 7.44 -6.88 -8.93
N TYR A 50 7.36 -6.26 -7.75
CA TYR A 50 6.64 -5.02 -7.52
C TYR A 50 7.65 -3.88 -7.40
N ILE A 51 7.68 -3.01 -8.41
CA ILE A 51 8.79 -2.10 -8.68
C ILE A 51 8.25 -0.68 -8.75
N ALA A 52 8.84 0.24 -8.00
CA ALA A 52 8.60 1.68 -8.16
C ALA A 52 9.82 2.31 -8.84
N THR A 53 9.58 3.08 -9.90
CA THR A 53 10.63 3.82 -10.60
C THR A 53 10.27 5.29 -10.73
N GLU A 54 11.25 6.19 -10.60
CA GLU A 54 11.09 7.61 -10.87
C GLU A 54 12.24 8.11 -11.75
N ARG A 55 11.91 8.76 -12.87
CA ARG A 55 12.89 9.39 -13.79
C ARG A 55 14.04 8.46 -14.20
N GLY A 56 13.75 7.19 -14.46
CA GLY A 56 14.76 6.21 -14.86
C GLY A 56 15.37 5.42 -13.69
N LEU A 57 15.18 5.85 -12.45
CA LEU A 57 15.79 5.26 -11.25
C LEU A 57 14.81 4.33 -10.53
N ILE A 58 15.29 3.19 -10.03
CA ILE A 58 14.52 2.31 -9.16
C ILE A 58 14.48 2.92 -7.76
N LEU A 59 13.28 3.26 -7.28
CA LEU A 59 13.04 3.74 -5.92
C LEU A 59 12.87 2.58 -4.95
N SER A 60 12.15 1.54 -5.37
CA SER A 60 11.98 0.32 -4.58
C SER A 60 11.72 -0.87 -5.49
N GLN A 61 12.12 -2.05 -5.03
CA GLN A 61 11.84 -3.32 -5.68
C GLN A 61 11.60 -4.38 -4.60
N LYS A 62 10.44 -5.01 -4.66
CA LYS A 62 10.09 -6.17 -3.83
C LYS A 62 9.84 -7.36 -4.73
N THR A 63 10.20 -8.56 -4.29
CA THR A 63 10.01 -9.79 -5.07
C THR A 63 9.49 -10.91 -4.18
N THR A 64 8.51 -11.66 -4.67
CA THR A 64 7.92 -12.80 -3.95
C THR A 64 7.34 -13.81 -4.93
N GLU A 65 7.33 -15.09 -4.56
CA GLU A 65 6.55 -16.13 -5.24
C GLU A 65 5.16 -16.32 -4.59
N ASP A 66 4.94 -15.72 -3.40
CA ASP A 66 3.69 -15.80 -2.67
C ASP A 66 2.69 -14.73 -3.14
N LYS A 67 1.58 -15.20 -3.70
CA LYS A 67 0.46 -14.37 -4.16
C LYS A 67 -0.18 -13.58 -3.01
N GLU A 68 -0.29 -14.13 -1.80
CA GLU A 68 -0.88 -13.41 -0.65
C GLU A 68 0.02 -12.26 -0.20
N GLU A 69 1.34 -12.43 -0.27
CA GLU A 69 2.31 -11.37 0.00
C GLU A 69 2.21 -10.24 -1.04
N LEU A 70 2.09 -10.59 -2.33
CA LEU A 70 1.86 -9.60 -3.37
C LEU A 70 0.55 -8.82 -3.14
N LEU A 71 -0.54 -9.53 -2.84
CA LEU A 71 -1.84 -8.89 -2.59
C LEU A 71 -1.78 -7.96 -1.38
N TYR A 72 -1.06 -8.33 -0.33
CA TYR A 72 -0.81 -7.44 0.81
C TYR A 72 -0.13 -6.14 0.35
N TRP A 73 0.95 -6.21 -0.43
CA TRP A 73 1.64 -5.02 -0.93
C TRP A 73 0.75 -4.11 -1.77
N LEU A 74 0.00 -4.68 -2.71
CA LEU A 74 -0.89 -3.92 -3.59
C LEU A 74 -2.00 -3.23 -2.79
N VAL A 75 -2.61 -3.93 -1.84
CA VAL A 75 -3.74 -3.39 -1.05
C VAL A 75 -3.25 -2.36 -0.05
N ASP A 76 -2.08 -2.57 0.56
CA ASP A 76 -1.47 -1.59 1.46
C ASP A 76 -1.12 -0.28 0.75
N ASP A 77 -0.60 -0.33 -0.48
CA ASP A 77 -0.29 0.87 -1.27
C ASP A 77 -1.56 1.73 -1.51
N ILE A 78 -2.68 1.07 -1.83
CA ILE A 78 -3.99 1.73 -1.95
C ILE A 78 -4.49 2.28 -0.60
N ALA A 79 -4.39 1.48 0.47
CA ALA A 79 -4.80 1.90 1.80
C ALA A 79 -3.99 3.09 2.31
N TRP A 80 -2.69 3.11 2.05
CA TRP A 80 -1.77 4.19 2.36
C TRP A 80 -2.13 5.47 1.61
N GLY A 81 -2.34 5.41 0.29
CA GLY A 81 -2.76 6.56 -0.50
C GLY A 81 -4.09 7.16 0.00
N ARG A 82 -5.04 6.31 0.41
CA ARG A 82 -6.31 6.75 1.01
C ARG A 82 -6.15 7.36 2.39
N ALA A 83 -5.28 6.79 3.22
CA ALA A 83 -4.97 7.33 4.54
C ALA A 83 -4.26 8.68 4.45
N MET A 84 -3.34 8.84 3.50
CA MET A 84 -2.67 10.11 3.21
C MET A 84 -3.65 11.19 2.77
N ALA A 85 -4.55 10.86 1.83
CA ALA A 85 -5.59 11.79 1.39
C ALA A 85 -6.56 12.19 2.53
N TYR A 86 -6.79 11.28 3.49
CA TYR A 86 -7.56 11.60 4.69
C TYR A 86 -6.79 12.54 5.61
N GLU A 87 -5.54 12.22 5.97
CA GLU A 87 -4.68 13.06 6.81
C GLU A 87 -4.61 14.48 6.25
N PHE A 88 -4.31 14.63 4.96
CA PHE A 88 -4.18 15.94 4.31
C PHE A 88 -5.44 16.81 4.47
N LYS A 89 -6.63 16.20 4.48
CA LYS A 89 -7.92 16.90 4.64
C LYS A 89 -8.30 17.17 6.10
N HIS A 90 -7.72 16.45 7.06
CA HIS A 90 -8.07 16.51 8.48
C HIS A 90 -6.88 16.88 9.38
N ARG A 91 -5.80 17.39 8.78
CA ARG A 91 -4.55 17.72 9.46
C ARG A 91 -4.80 18.58 10.70
N ILE A 92 -4.28 18.10 11.83
CA ILE A 92 -4.29 18.83 13.09
C ILE A 92 -2.93 19.52 13.22
N LYS A 93 -2.95 20.86 13.39
CA LYS A 93 -1.73 21.64 13.53
C LYS A 93 -1.02 21.26 14.85
N GLY A 94 0.29 21.03 14.79
CA GLY A 94 1.09 20.62 15.95
C GLY A 94 0.86 19.16 16.37
N GLU A 95 0.30 18.34 15.49
CA GLU A 95 0.23 16.89 15.65
C GLU A 95 1.07 16.25 14.54
N SER A 96 1.87 15.24 14.88
CA SER A 96 2.58 14.45 13.87
C SER A 96 1.58 13.82 12.90
N PHE A 97 1.68 14.15 11.61
CA PHE A 97 0.77 13.62 10.56
C PHE A 97 0.70 12.09 10.57
N ARG A 98 1.78 11.42 11.01
CA ARG A 98 1.87 9.96 11.13
C ARG A 98 0.79 9.38 12.05
N ARG A 99 0.31 10.12 13.07
CA ARG A 99 -0.74 9.63 13.98
C ARG A 99 -2.02 9.31 13.21
N GLN A 100 -2.52 10.29 12.44
CA GLN A 100 -3.73 10.12 11.64
C GLN A 100 -3.50 9.15 10.47
N LEU A 101 -2.35 9.28 9.80
CA LEU A 101 -1.99 8.43 8.66
C LEU A 101 -1.95 6.95 9.05
N PHE A 102 -1.23 6.60 10.12
CA PHE A 102 -1.08 5.20 10.54
C PHE A 102 -2.41 4.62 11.01
N ALA A 103 -3.14 5.35 11.85
CA ALA A 103 -4.45 4.93 12.33
C ALA A 103 -5.43 4.67 11.17
N LYS A 104 -5.44 5.55 10.15
CA LYS A 104 -6.30 5.36 8.97
C LYS A 104 -5.85 4.24 8.05
N ASN A 105 -4.54 4.06 7.85
CA ASN A 105 -4.04 2.95 7.05
C ASN A 105 -4.44 1.60 7.70
N ILE A 106 -4.31 1.46 9.02
CA ILE A 106 -4.78 0.28 9.78
C ILE A 106 -6.29 0.10 9.66
N GLU A 107 -7.09 1.17 9.80
CA GLU A 107 -8.55 1.09 9.63
C GLU A 107 -8.94 0.56 8.24
N PHE A 108 -8.28 1.04 7.19
CA PHE A 108 -8.53 0.61 5.82
C PHE A 108 -8.09 -0.85 5.61
N LEU A 109 -6.90 -1.22 6.06
CA LEU A 109 -6.44 -2.61 6.00
C LEU A 109 -7.37 -3.53 6.78
N ASN A 110 -7.90 -3.11 7.93
CA ASN A 110 -8.82 -3.93 8.72
C ASN A 110 -10.13 -4.21 7.97
N LYS A 111 -10.62 -3.24 7.17
CA LYS A 111 -11.76 -3.46 6.27
C LYS A 111 -11.43 -4.45 5.15
N ALA A 112 -10.22 -4.42 4.61
CA ALA A 112 -9.79 -5.35 3.57
C ALA A 112 -9.58 -6.77 4.12
N ASN A 113 -8.73 -6.89 5.15
CA ASN A 113 -8.29 -8.11 5.80
C ASN A 113 -7.71 -7.80 7.21
N PRO A 114 -8.36 -8.23 8.32
CA PRO A 114 -7.88 -7.99 9.67
C PRO A 114 -6.47 -8.52 9.98
N ILE A 115 -6.05 -9.64 9.38
CA ILE A 115 -4.71 -10.21 9.59
C ILE A 115 -3.63 -9.25 9.05
N TRP A 116 -3.91 -8.58 7.93
CA TRP A 116 -3.00 -7.58 7.36
C TRP A 116 -2.96 -6.30 8.19
N ALA A 117 -4.08 -5.92 8.81
CA ALA A 117 -4.11 -4.79 9.73
C ALA A 117 -3.27 -5.05 10.97
N GLU A 118 -3.36 -6.25 11.57
CA GLU A 118 -2.52 -6.65 12.69
C GLU A 118 -1.04 -6.70 12.33
N ARG A 119 -0.71 -7.21 11.13
CA ARG A 119 0.66 -7.15 10.60
C ARG A 119 1.14 -5.71 10.52
N LYS A 120 0.34 -4.82 9.94
CA LYS A 120 0.73 -3.42 9.72
C LYS A 120 0.86 -2.62 11.01
N GLN A 121 0.01 -2.90 12.00
CA GLN A 121 0.16 -2.34 13.34
C GLN A 121 1.55 -2.66 13.91
N ARG A 122 2.00 -3.92 13.83
CA ARG A 122 3.34 -4.31 14.30
C ARG A 122 4.46 -3.58 13.54
N GLU A 123 4.35 -3.47 12.22
CA GLU A 123 5.31 -2.71 11.40
C GLU A 123 5.40 -1.23 11.84
N PHE A 124 4.26 -0.59 12.14
CA PHE A 124 4.26 0.79 12.66
C PHE A 124 4.80 0.89 14.09
N ASP A 125 4.49 -0.06 14.96
CA ASP A 125 5.01 -0.08 16.33
C ASP A 125 6.54 -0.22 16.35
N GLU A 126 7.10 -1.03 15.45
CA GLU A 126 8.55 -1.15 15.25
C GLU A 126 9.17 0.17 14.78
N ILE A 127 8.55 0.84 13.80
CA ILE A 127 8.99 2.16 13.32
C ILE A 127 8.96 3.19 14.46
N LEU A 128 7.90 3.19 15.27
CA LEU A 128 7.70 4.13 16.38
C LEU A 128 8.63 3.86 17.56
N THR A 129 9.12 2.63 17.72
CA THR A 129 10.15 2.30 18.71
C THR A 129 11.45 3.03 18.40
N ALA A 130 11.84 3.10 17.12
CA ALA A 130 13.05 3.80 16.68
C ALA A 130 12.81 5.31 16.41
N ASN A 131 11.60 5.67 15.99
CA ASN A 131 11.22 7.02 15.58
C ASN A 131 9.86 7.40 16.18
N PRO A 132 9.80 7.72 17.48
CA PRO A 132 8.55 8.11 18.16
C PRO A 132 7.84 9.27 17.45
N PHE A 133 6.56 9.48 17.74
CA PHE A 133 5.87 10.67 17.25
C PHE A 133 6.58 11.92 17.75
N ASP A 134 6.70 12.89 16.85
CA ASP A 134 7.24 14.20 17.14
C ASP A 134 6.16 15.22 16.81
N ASP A 135 5.48 15.68 17.86
CA ASP A 135 4.40 16.67 17.77
C ASP A 135 4.97 18.10 17.88
N GLU A 136 6.27 18.27 18.11
CA GLU A 136 6.92 19.58 18.28
C GLU A 136 7.70 20.03 17.03
N ALA A 137 8.13 19.11 16.15
CA ALA A 137 8.93 19.44 14.97
C ALA A 137 8.15 19.94 13.74
N GLU A 138 6.82 19.84 13.71
CA GLU A 138 5.99 20.33 12.59
C GLU A 138 5.19 21.59 12.99
N GLY A 139 5.93 22.69 13.14
CA GLY A 139 5.41 24.06 13.34
C GLY A 139 5.43 24.91 12.08
#